data_AF-A0A7K7CQK6-F1
#
_entry.id   AF-A0A7K7CQK6-F1
#
_cell.length_a   1.000
_cell.length_b   1.000
_cell.length_c   1.000
_cell.angle_alpha   90.00
_cell.angle_beta   90.00
_cell.angle_gamma   90.00
#
_symmetry.space_group_name_H-M   'P 1'
#
loop_
_entity.id
_entity.type
_entity.pdbx_description
1 polymer ?
#
loop_
_entity_poly.entity_id
_entity_poly.type
_entity_poly.pdbx_seq_one_letter_code
_entity_poly.pdbx_strand_id
1 'polypeptide(L)' 'YLGTPGHTPERGGRPRQIPTWVAEGPGEAQAVCVGCQNNSVGERCDSCRPGYFMLDGTCTR' A
#
# COMPACT_ATOMS: atom_id res chain seq x y z
N TYR A 1 18.68 -7.97 -10.93
CA TYR A 1 18.51 -6.54 -11.21
C TYR A 1 18.94 -5.78 -9.97
N LEU A 2 20.20 -5.33 -9.95
CA LEU A 2 20.80 -4.58 -8.85
C LEU A 2 20.34 -3.12 -8.98
N GLY A 3 19.61 -2.61 -7.98
CA GLY A 3 19.18 -1.22 -7.92
C GLY A 3 20.37 -0.27 -7.72
N THR A 4 20.42 0.80 -8.50
CA THR A 4 21.45 1.82 -8.44
C THR A 4 21.35 2.66 -7.16
N PRO A 5 22.48 3.13 -6.59
CA PRO A 5 22.47 4.04 -5.45
C PRO A 5 22.16 5.45 -5.97
N GLY A 6 20.92 5.92 -5.81
CA GLY A 6 20.61 7.31 -6.17
C GLY A 6 19.15 7.70 -6.36
N HIS A 7 18.19 6.78 -6.33
CA HIS A 7 16.77 7.19 -6.34
C HIS A 7 16.23 7.24 -4.91
N THR A 8 16.36 8.39 -4.25
CA THR A 8 15.47 8.74 -3.15
C THR A 8 14.05 8.78 -3.70
N PRO A 9 13.10 7.96 -3.21
CA PRO A 9 11.71 8.12 -3.59
C PRO A 9 11.25 9.45 -3.00
N GLU A 10 10.86 10.39 -3.86
CA GLU A 10 10.12 11.61 -3.49
C GLU A 10 8.75 11.20 -2.92
N ARG A 11 8.74 10.56 -1.73
CA ARG A 11 7.55 9.97 -1.13
C ARG A 11 6.89 11.02 -0.24
N GLY A 12 6.06 11.84 -0.89
CA GLY A 12 4.91 12.60 -0.37
C GLY A 12 4.71 12.70 1.15
N GLY A 13 5.66 13.30 1.87
CA GLY A 13 5.52 13.65 3.28
C GLY A 13 6.21 14.99 3.53
N ARG A 14 5.54 15.92 4.21
CA ARG A 14 6.19 17.19 4.60
C ARG A 14 7.36 16.85 5.54
N PRO A 15 8.63 17.11 5.16
CA PRO A 15 9.80 16.62 5.89
C PRO A 15 9.93 17.19 7.32
N ARG A 16 9.14 18.21 7.67
CA ARG A 16 9.14 18.83 9.00
C ARG A 16 8.44 18.02 10.09
N GLN A 17 7.70 16.95 9.75
CA GLN A 17 6.90 16.18 10.73
C GLN A 17 7.39 14.74 10.94
N ILE A 18 8.47 14.32 10.27
CA ILE A 18 8.98 12.95 10.37
C ILE A 18 10.27 13.00 11.20
N PRO A 19 10.22 12.65 12.50
CA PRO A 19 11.35 12.84 13.42
C PRO A 19 12.55 11.95 13.11
N THR A 20 12.34 10.85 12.38
CA THR A 20 13.41 9.94 11.96
C THR A 20 12.99 9.21 10.69
N TRP A 21 13.86 9.24 9.68
CA TRP A 21 13.70 8.45 8.46
C TRP A 21 14.29 7.07 8.67
N VAL A 22 13.56 6.04 8.31
CA VAL A 22 14.06 4.65 8.28
C VAL A 22 14.64 4.34 6.91
N ALA A 23 15.71 3.55 6.87
CA ALA A 23 16.36 3.16 5.62
C ALA A 23 15.43 2.30 4.75
N GLU A 24 14.56 1.50 5.38
CA GLU A 24 13.64 0.60 4.70
C GLU A 24 12.24 0.67 5.32
N GLY A 25 11.22 0.42 4.50
CA GLY A 25 9.84 0.26 4.96
C GLY A 25 9.60 -1.09 5.64
N PRO A 26 8.40 -1.32 6.19
CA PRO A 26 8.01 -2.65 6.65
C PRO A 26 8.14 -3.66 5.50
N GLY A 27 8.63 -4.86 5.81
CA GLY A 27 8.73 -5.94 4.84
C GLY A 27 7.36 -6.29 4.24
N GLU A 28 7.33 -6.90 3.06
CA GLU A 28 6.09 -7.18 2.32
C GLU A 28 5.05 -7.92 3.16
N ALA A 29 5.47 -8.90 3.96
CA ALA A 29 4.60 -9.68 4.84
C ALA A 29 3.92 -8.83 5.94
N GLN A 30 4.47 -7.66 6.25
CA GLN A 30 4.03 -6.74 7.30
C GLN A 30 3.37 -5.47 6.73
N ALA A 31 3.40 -5.31 5.40
CA ALA A 31 2.90 -4.12 4.75
C ALA A 31 1.36 -4.15 4.69
N VAL A 32 0.74 -3.06 5.17
CA VAL A 32 -0.71 -2.88 5.16
C VAL A 32 -1.09 -1.85 4.09
N CYS A 33 -2.07 -2.19 3.26
CA CYS A 33 -2.64 -1.29 2.28
C CYS A 33 -3.56 -0.28 2.96
N VAL A 34 -3.41 0.99 2.59
CA VAL A 34 -4.28 2.09 3.03
C VAL A 34 -5.05 2.65 1.84
N GLY A 35 -6.35 2.88 2.01
CA GLY A 35 -7.20 3.41 0.94
C GLY A 35 -7.50 2.41 -0.18
N CYS A 36 -7.93 1.19 0.17
CA CYS A 36 -8.34 0.17 -0.80
C CYS A 36 -9.34 0.70 -1.84
N GLN A 37 -9.10 0.36 -3.11
CA GLN A 37 -9.88 0.81 -4.28
C GLN A 37 -10.94 -0.23 -4.68
N ASN A 38 -11.82 0.11 -5.62
CA ASN A 38 -12.78 -0.83 -6.23
C ASN A 38 -13.65 -1.59 -5.22
N ASN A 39 -14.06 -0.97 -4.12
CA ASN A 39 -14.86 -1.59 -3.04
C ASN A 39 -14.20 -2.80 -2.35
N SER A 40 -12.88 -2.93 -2.47
CA SER A 40 -12.10 -3.88 -1.68
C SER A 40 -11.82 -3.35 -0.26
N VAL A 41 -11.48 -4.26 0.64
CA VAL A 41 -11.18 -4.06 2.07
C VAL A 41 -10.20 -5.14 2.55
N GLY A 42 -9.66 -4.94 3.76
CA GLY A 42 -8.67 -5.83 4.38
C GLY A 42 -7.27 -5.23 4.33
N GLU A 43 -6.33 -5.82 5.09
CA GLU A 43 -4.94 -5.35 5.16
C GLU A 43 -4.23 -5.44 3.80
N ARG A 44 -4.73 -6.28 2.91
CA ARG A 44 -4.20 -6.52 1.56
C ARG A 44 -5.18 -6.13 0.46
N CYS A 45 -6.31 -5.51 0.80
CA CYS A 45 -7.40 -5.21 -0.14
C CYS A 45 -7.88 -6.45 -0.94
N ASP A 46 -7.84 -7.62 -0.30
CA ASP A 46 -8.13 -8.94 -0.89
C ASP A 46 -9.56 -9.42 -0.62
N SER A 47 -10.33 -8.64 0.14
CA SER A 47 -11.71 -8.93 0.49
C SER A 47 -12.63 -7.86 -0.07
N CYS A 48 -13.91 -8.20 -0.30
CA CYS A 48 -14.90 -7.24 -0.77
C CYS A 48 -15.76 -6.68 0.36
N ARG A 49 -16.20 -5.43 0.21
CA ARG A 49 -17.19 -4.84 1.13
C ARG A 49 -18.47 -5.67 1.13
N PRO A 50 -19.22 -5.70 2.25
CA PRO A 50 -20.52 -6.35 2.30
C PRO A 50 -21.42 -5.91 1.15
N GLY A 51 -22.03 -6.89 0.46
CA GLY A 51 -22.85 -6.63 -0.74
C GLY A 51 -22.07 -6.55 -2.06
N TYR A 52 -20.76 -6.83 -2.05
CA TYR A 52 -19.94 -7.00 -3.25
C TYR A 52 -19.28 -8.37 -3.24
N PHE A 53 -19.01 -8.92 -4.43
CA PHE A 53 -18.30 -10.18 -4.64
C PHE A 53 -17.10 -9.98 -5.58
N MET A 54 -16.06 -10.80 -5.39
CA MET A 54 -14.86 -10.73 -6.22
C MET A 54 -15.11 -11.40 -7.57
N LEU A 55 -14.91 -10.65 -8.65
CA LEU A 55 -14.98 -11.13 -10.02
C LEU A 55 -13.79 -10.56 -10.80
N ASP A 56 -12.94 -11.44 -11.33
CA ASP A 56 -11.74 -11.07 -12.11
C ASP A 56 -10.85 -10.02 -11.40
N GLY A 57 -10.61 -10.24 -10.10
CA GLY A 57 -9.79 -9.33 -9.28
C GLY A 57 -10.45 -8.00 -8.90
N THR A 58 -11.75 -7.81 -9.20
CA THR A 58 -12.48 -6.58 -8.89
C THR A 58 -13.74 -6.89 -8.06
N CYS A 59 -14.07 -6.06 -7.06
CA CYS A 59 -15.31 -6.25 -6.31
C CYS A 59 -16.49 -5.62 -7.05
N THR A 60 -17.43 -6.47 -7.46
CA THR A 60 -18.64 -6.13 -8.22
C THR A 60 -19.89 -6.38 -7.37
N ARG A 61 -20.99 -5.66 -7.61
CA ARG A 61 -22.27 -5.81 -6.87
C ARG A 61 -23.21 -6.77 -7.59
#